data_AF-A0A374C6S4-F1
#
_entry.id   AF-A0A374C6S4-F1
#
_cell.length_a   1.000
_cell.length_b   1.000
_cell.length_c   1.000
_cell.angle_alpha   90.00
_cell.angle_beta   90.00
_cell.angle_gamma   90.00
#
_symmetry.space_group_name_H-M   'P 1'
#
loop_
_entity.id
_entity.type
_entity.pdbx_description
1 polymer ?
#
loop_
_entity_poly.entity_id
_entity_poly.type
_entity_poly.pdbx_seq_one_letter_code
_entity_poly.pdbx_strand_id
1 'polypeptide(L)'
;MKKIHIFVAGAKDLKLQRTALKALGNDINAEFEHSGNDTSLSIRTYENFGENQEEYNTYIQDKADLIIFVLEGKIGPYTEKEFLVAYQQLKLKKHPQILVFLKEFTEQTPDILYIEGLLKGSINQFYVSYKNNEDLIAKAKDRIKKFVSQHKESKSCKGFIKKYLKPIGLVVAAVVLIGVAILAQNLFKSPILLLTGGGSAANFIERNHPGFNLRNFDGGYYVHLPSSNAWLLLTEEVITPGVANQRQYYPVCLSAEQAKDSCFLTVTSKNSFIQKGSIIEVKVGYDTLSVCLKNDDVFKHMIKDFDSRRITSSELASIIANRKKNHVNVFTTSTGSGTRHTFEKLLAKENYLLAKDTTYLFSEDSDLPTVNRDGSPYILLDSKAYCMKKLYESDVKLGKAFNLVVVNDEDKSPVLKPIYLYFMAYNEKGGNDLTIPQPIIKLLKELNFNVGKKVKDNTIRRYSTDSIILKFDELPEIN
;
A
#
# COMPACT_ATOMS: atom_id res chain seq x y z
N MET A 1 -29.33 -17.43 -20.57
CA MET A 1 -29.15 -16.15 -19.87
C MET A 1 -28.17 -16.25 -18.71
N LYS A 2 -26.95 -15.74 -18.92
CA LYS A 2 -25.89 -15.65 -17.92
C LYS A 2 -26.19 -14.49 -16.96
N LYS A 3 -26.35 -14.79 -15.68
CA LYS A 3 -26.61 -13.77 -14.64
C LYS A 3 -25.30 -13.34 -13.99
N ILE A 4 -25.00 -12.05 -13.99
CA ILE A 4 -23.88 -11.44 -13.29
C ILE A 4 -24.41 -10.78 -12.03
N HIS A 5 -23.86 -11.17 -10.88
CA HIS A 5 -24.29 -10.67 -9.58
C HIS A 5 -23.41 -9.49 -9.15
N ILE A 6 -24.03 -8.34 -8.90
CA ILE A 6 -23.32 -7.14 -8.44
C ILE A 6 -23.84 -6.78 -7.05
N PHE A 7 -22.95 -6.54 -6.09
CA PHE A 7 -23.30 -5.96 -4.80
C PHE A 7 -22.85 -4.50 -4.73
N VAL A 8 -23.71 -3.61 -4.25
CA VAL A 8 -23.39 -2.19 -4.05
C VAL A 8 -23.38 -1.87 -2.56
N ALA A 9 -22.19 -1.50 -2.09
CA ALA A 9 -21.88 -1.14 -0.71
C ALA A 9 -21.71 0.38 -0.58
N GLY A 10 -22.20 0.95 0.52
CA GLY A 10 -22.06 2.38 0.83
C GLY A 10 -22.78 2.76 2.12
N ALA A 11 -22.35 3.83 2.77
CA ALA A 11 -22.94 4.31 4.02
C ALA A 11 -24.44 4.60 3.88
N LYS A 12 -25.25 4.42 4.94
CA LYS A 12 -26.71 4.57 4.89
C LYS A 12 -27.17 5.85 4.18
N ASP A 13 -26.48 6.97 4.44
CA ASP A 13 -26.78 8.30 3.88
C ASP A 13 -26.62 8.39 2.35
N LEU A 14 -25.87 7.47 1.73
CA LEU A 14 -25.68 7.39 0.27
C LEU A 14 -26.80 6.61 -0.44
N LYS A 15 -28.03 6.70 0.07
CA LYS A 15 -29.19 5.98 -0.47
C LYS A 15 -29.49 6.36 -1.91
N LEU A 16 -29.35 7.64 -2.25
CA LEU A 16 -29.58 8.14 -3.60
C LEU A 16 -28.61 7.49 -4.60
N GLN A 17 -27.32 7.41 -4.25
CA GLN A 17 -26.28 6.81 -5.07
C GLN A 17 -26.49 5.31 -5.24
N ARG A 18 -26.80 4.58 -4.15
CA ARG A 18 -27.13 3.14 -4.22
C ARG A 18 -28.35 2.87 -5.09
N THR A 19 -29.39 3.69 -4.96
CA THR A 19 -30.62 3.55 -5.75
C THR A 19 -30.36 3.81 -7.23
N ALA A 20 -29.59 4.85 -7.56
CA ALA A 20 -29.20 5.16 -8.92
C ALA A 20 -28.37 4.03 -9.56
N LEU A 21 -27.40 3.46 -8.84
CA LEU A 21 -26.62 2.32 -9.33
C LEU A 21 -27.45 1.05 -9.50
N LYS A 22 -28.48 0.85 -8.67
CA LYS A 22 -29.45 -0.24 -8.85
C LYS A 22 -30.30 -0.04 -10.11
N ALA A 23 -30.81 1.17 -10.32
CA ALA A 23 -31.59 1.52 -11.52
C ALA A 23 -30.76 1.35 -12.81
N LEU A 24 -29.49 1.74 -12.77
CA LEU A 24 -28.54 1.56 -13.88
C LEU A 24 -28.44 0.10 -14.36
N GLY A 25 -28.62 -0.88 -13.47
CA GLY A 25 -28.66 -2.29 -13.84
C GLY A 25 -29.82 -2.63 -14.78
N ASN A 26 -30.98 -2.01 -14.59
CA ASN A 26 -32.15 -2.19 -15.46
C ASN A 26 -31.89 -1.58 -16.84
N ASP A 27 -31.30 -0.38 -16.89
CA ASP A 27 -30.97 0.28 -18.15
C ASP A 27 -29.98 -0.54 -18.98
N ILE A 28 -28.93 -1.08 -18.35
CA ILE A 28 -27.95 -1.94 -19.02
C ILE A 28 -28.59 -3.26 -19.48
N ASN A 29 -29.49 -3.84 -18.68
CA ASN A 29 -30.23 -5.05 -19.09
C ASN A 29 -31.09 -4.80 -20.31
N ALA A 30 -31.83 -3.69 -20.35
CA ALA A 30 -32.62 -3.31 -21.52
C ALA A 30 -31.72 -3.16 -22.77
N GLU A 31 -30.56 -2.52 -22.66
CA GLU A 31 -29.59 -2.43 -23.77
C GLU A 31 -29.06 -3.80 -24.21
N PHE A 32 -28.84 -4.72 -23.27
CA PHE A 32 -28.40 -6.09 -23.58
C PHE A 32 -29.48 -6.91 -24.27
N GLU A 33 -30.75 -6.76 -23.87
CA GLU A 33 -31.88 -7.39 -24.54
C GLU A 33 -32.03 -6.90 -25.99
N HIS A 34 -31.96 -5.59 -26.22
CA HIS A 34 -32.03 -4.99 -27.57
C HIS A 34 -30.86 -5.40 -28.48
N SER A 35 -29.69 -5.69 -27.91
CA SER A 35 -28.49 -6.10 -28.65
C SER A 35 -28.34 -7.62 -28.81
N GLY A 36 -29.35 -8.42 -28.39
CA GLY A 36 -29.32 -9.88 -28.47
C GLY A 36 -28.28 -10.52 -27.53
N ASN A 37 -27.86 -9.82 -26.49
CA ASN A 37 -26.87 -10.29 -25.54
C ASN A 37 -27.51 -11.16 -24.45
N ASP A 38 -27.17 -12.46 -24.38
CA ASP A 38 -27.69 -13.42 -23.39
C ASP A 38 -27.14 -13.22 -21.96
N THR A 39 -26.82 -11.99 -21.56
CA THR A 39 -26.29 -11.65 -20.22
C THR A 39 -27.24 -10.71 -19.50
N SER A 40 -27.56 -11.00 -18.23
CA SER A 40 -28.33 -10.13 -17.36
C SER A 40 -27.57 -9.77 -16.09
N LEU A 41 -27.79 -8.56 -15.59
CA LEU A 41 -27.23 -8.03 -14.37
C LEU A 41 -28.24 -8.15 -13.23
N SER A 42 -27.75 -8.53 -12.06
CA SER A 42 -28.50 -8.53 -10.81
C SER A 42 -27.77 -7.68 -9.79
N ILE A 43 -28.18 -6.41 -9.67
CA ILE A 43 -27.59 -5.46 -8.72
C ILE A 43 -28.38 -5.51 -7.40
N ARG A 44 -27.68 -5.75 -6.29
CA ARG A 44 -28.25 -5.78 -4.93
C ARG A 44 -27.50 -4.83 -3.99
N THR A 45 -28.19 -4.34 -2.98
CA THR A 45 -27.65 -3.56 -1.85
C THR A 45 -28.01 -4.28 -0.54
N TYR A 46 -27.54 -3.81 0.61
CA TYR A 46 -27.95 -4.37 1.90
C TYR A 46 -29.49 -4.34 2.09
N GLU A 47 -30.20 -3.36 1.50
CA GLU A 47 -31.67 -3.24 1.58
C GLU A 47 -32.40 -4.46 0.98
N ASN A 48 -31.72 -5.24 0.14
CA ASN A 48 -32.27 -6.49 -0.38
C ASN A 48 -32.21 -7.67 0.62
N PHE A 49 -31.50 -7.52 1.74
CA PHE A 49 -31.22 -8.56 2.74
C PHE A 49 -31.58 -8.11 4.18
N GLY A 50 -32.11 -6.89 4.35
CA GLY A 50 -32.40 -6.32 5.67
C GLY A 50 -31.13 -5.90 6.44
N GLU A 51 -31.23 -5.79 7.77
CA GLU A 51 -30.08 -5.44 8.65
C GLU A 51 -29.22 -6.65 9.05
N ASN A 52 -29.35 -7.78 8.35
CA ASN A 52 -28.60 -9.00 8.66
C ASN A 52 -27.22 -9.04 7.98
N GLN A 53 -26.20 -8.55 8.69
CA GLN A 53 -24.81 -8.47 8.21
C GLN A 53 -24.22 -9.80 7.72
N GLU A 54 -24.61 -10.93 8.31
CA GLU A 54 -24.06 -12.23 7.90
C GLU A 54 -24.56 -12.64 6.52
N GLU A 55 -25.81 -12.32 6.20
CA GLU A 55 -26.45 -12.76 4.96
C GLU A 55 -25.87 -12.04 3.73
N TYR A 56 -25.70 -10.72 3.80
CA TYR A 56 -25.07 -10.01 2.69
C TYR A 56 -23.54 -10.16 2.66
N ASN A 57 -22.87 -10.42 3.79
CA ASN A 57 -21.46 -10.84 3.75
C ASN A 57 -21.29 -12.19 3.01
N THR A 58 -22.18 -13.15 3.28
CA THR A 58 -22.19 -14.43 2.57
C THR A 58 -22.48 -14.22 1.07
N TYR A 59 -23.40 -13.32 0.74
CA TYR A 59 -23.65 -12.96 -0.66
C TYR A 59 -22.40 -12.36 -1.35
N ILE A 60 -21.68 -11.46 -0.68
CA ILE A 60 -20.43 -10.87 -1.18
C ILE A 60 -19.37 -11.95 -1.41
N GLN A 61 -19.23 -12.90 -0.49
CA GLN A 61 -18.21 -13.94 -0.55
C GLN A 61 -18.49 -14.98 -1.63
N ASP A 62 -19.73 -15.43 -1.74
CA ASP A 62 -20.04 -16.66 -2.48
C ASP A 62 -20.83 -16.43 -3.78
N LYS A 63 -21.51 -15.29 -3.91
CA LYS A 63 -22.43 -15.04 -5.04
C LYS A 63 -22.05 -13.83 -5.89
N ALA A 64 -21.53 -12.75 -5.30
CA ALA A 64 -21.22 -11.53 -6.04
C ALA A 64 -20.07 -11.77 -7.03
N ASP A 65 -20.24 -11.36 -8.28
CA ASP A 65 -19.16 -11.33 -9.29
C ASP A 65 -18.35 -10.04 -9.25
N LEU A 66 -19.03 -8.95 -8.89
CA LEU A 66 -18.48 -7.62 -8.72
C LEU A 66 -19.08 -7.00 -7.45
N ILE A 67 -18.25 -6.36 -6.66
CA ILE A 67 -18.70 -5.45 -5.61
C ILE A 67 -18.30 -4.02 -5.96
N ILE A 68 -19.25 -3.10 -5.78
CA ILE A 68 -19.08 -1.67 -6.01
C ILE A 68 -19.20 -0.96 -4.66
N PHE A 69 -18.14 -0.29 -4.23
CA PHE A 69 -18.17 0.60 -3.07
C PHE A 69 -18.40 2.04 -3.53
N VAL A 70 -19.34 2.74 -2.90
CA VAL A 70 -19.53 4.19 -3.06
C VAL A 70 -19.23 4.86 -1.73
N LEU A 71 -18.24 5.75 -1.73
CA LEU A 71 -17.67 6.35 -0.53
C LEU A 71 -17.71 7.88 -0.62
N GLU A 72 -18.17 8.51 0.46
CA GLU A 72 -18.28 9.96 0.61
C GLU A 72 -17.97 10.37 2.06
N GLY A 73 -16.83 11.02 2.29
CA GLY A 73 -16.39 11.59 3.56
C GLY A 73 -15.93 10.55 4.59
N LYS A 74 -16.77 9.57 4.90
CA LYS A 74 -16.58 8.59 5.98
C LYS A 74 -16.97 7.18 5.55
N ILE A 75 -16.19 6.18 5.98
CA ILE A 75 -16.59 4.77 5.90
C ILE A 75 -17.32 4.42 7.20
N GLY A 76 -18.56 3.93 7.08
CA GLY A 76 -19.26 3.33 8.21
C GLY A 76 -18.66 1.95 8.55
N PRO A 77 -18.76 1.50 9.82
CA PRO A 77 -18.17 0.23 10.27
C PRO A 77 -18.68 -0.99 9.49
N TYR A 78 -19.93 -0.94 9.00
CA TYR A 78 -20.49 -1.99 8.16
C TYR A 78 -19.91 -2.01 6.75
N THR A 79 -19.76 -0.84 6.12
CA THR A 79 -19.11 -0.71 4.80
C THR A 79 -17.65 -1.12 4.85
N GLU A 80 -16.96 -0.84 5.95
CA GLU A 80 -15.61 -1.32 6.20
C GLU A 80 -15.53 -2.85 6.28
N LYS A 81 -16.44 -3.45 7.06
CA LYS A 81 -16.53 -4.91 7.20
C LYS A 81 -16.81 -5.57 5.85
N GLU A 82 -17.73 -5.02 5.06
CA GLU A 82 -18.02 -5.47 3.68
C GLU A 82 -16.76 -5.40 2.80
N PHE A 83 -15.99 -4.31 2.91
CA PHE A 83 -14.74 -4.12 2.18
C PHE A 83 -13.70 -5.18 2.52
N LEU A 84 -13.45 -5.39 3.81
CA LEU A 84 -12.49 -6.40 4.28
C LEU A 84 -12.91 -7.81 3.86
N VAL A 85 -14.21 -8.12 3.93
CA VAL A 85 -14.78 -9.41 3.50
C VAL A 85 -14.56 -9.64 2.01
N ALA A 86 -14.94 -8.68 1.16
CA ALA A 86 -14.73 -8.78 -0.28
C ALA A 86 -13.25 -8.90 -0.64
N TYR A 87 -12.41 -8.15 0.07
CA TYR A 87 -10.98 -8.10 -0.18
C TYR A 87 -10.26 -9.40 0.17
N GLN A 88 -10.58 -9.99 1.33
CA GLN A 88 -10.07 -11.31 1.71
C GLN A 88 -10.47 -12.36 0.68
N GLN A 89 -11.71 -12.33 0.21
CA GLN A 89 -12.18 -13.26 -0.82
C GLN A 89 -11.49 -13.03 -2.18
N LEU A 90 -11.27 -11.77 -2.59
CA LEU A 90 -10.49 -11.43 -3.78
C LEU A 90 -9.06 -11.97 -3.68
N LYS A 91 -8.40 -11.92 -2.52
CA LYS A 91 -7.06 -12.53 -2.35
C LYS A 91 -7.09 -14.04 -2.51
N LEU A 92 -8.04 -14.70 -1.84
CA LEU A 92 -8.13 -16.16 -1.76
C LEU A 92 -8.61 -16.79 -3.07
N LYS A 93 -9.69 -16.27 -3.65
CA LYS A 93 -10.40 -16.85 -4.79
C LYS A 93 -10.29 -16.02 -6.08
N LYS A 94 -9.61 -14.87 -6.06
CA LYS A 94 -9.57 -13.88 -7.17
C LYS A 94 -10.95 -13.38 -7.57
N HIS A 95 -11.90 -13.39 -6.64
CA HIS A 95 -13.32 -13.05 -6.84
C HIS A 95 -13.98 -12.73 -5.47
N PRO A 96 -14.95 -11.82 -5.35
CA PRO A 96 -15.48 -10.90 -6.38
C PRO A 96 -14.42 -9.89 -6.82
N GLN A 97 -14.58 -9.33 -8.03
CA GLN A 97 -13.82 -8.12 -8.37
C GLN A 97 -14.31 -6.94 -7.53
N ILE A 98 -13.42 -6.02 -7.18
CA ILE A 98 -13.74 -4.86 -6.34
C ILE A 98 -13.58 -3.59 -7.18
N LEU A 99 -14.63 -2.78 -7.23
CA LEU A 99 -14.63 -1.45 -7.84
C LEU A 99 -15.01 -0.44 -6.77
N VAL A 100 -14.27 0.66 -6.68
CA VAL A 100 -14.51 1.69 -5.66
C VAL A 100 -14.70 3.04 -6.33
N PHE A 101 -15.76 3.74 -5.95
CA PHE A 101 -16.04 5.12 -6.29
C PHE A 101 -15.87 6.00 -5.07
N LEU A 102 -15.01 7.01 -5.17
CA LEU A 102 -14.75 7.97 -4.10
C LEU A 102 -15.18 9.36 -4.55
N LYS A 103 -15.98 10.05 -3.76
CA LYS A 103 -16.34 11.44 -4.08
C LYS A 103 -15.10 12.33 -4.06
N GLU A 104 -15.00 13.28 -4.99
CA GLU A 104 -13.94 14.29 -4.95
C GLU A 104 -14.17 15.24 -3.76
N PHE A 105 -13.14 15.41 -2.93
CA PHE A 105 -13.17 16.33 -1.80
C PHE A 105 -12.25 17.51 -2.07
N THR A 106 -12.72 18.70 -1.73
CA THR A 106 -11.93 19.94 -1.77
C THR A 106 -11.02 20.07 -0.55
N GLU A 107 -11.33 19.36 0.54
CA GLU A 107 -10.57 19.35 1.79
C GLU A 107 -10.22 17.91 2.19
N GLN A 108 -9.00 17.70 2.71
CA GLN A 108 -8.57 16.40 3.21
C GLN A 108 -8.82 16.30 4.71
N THR A 109 -9.81 15.49 5.10
CA THR A 109 -10.08 15.14 6.50
C THR A 109 -9.40 13.81 6.88
N PRO A 110 -9.19 13.52 8.17
CA PRO A 110 -8.64 12.23 8.63
C PRO A 110 -9.43 11.02 8.11
N ASP A 111 -10.76 11.11 8.07
CA ASP A 111 -11.62 10.05 7.53
C ASP A 111 -11.37 9.83 6.03
N ILE A 112 -11.20 10.90 5.25
CA ILE A 112 -10.88 10.80 3.81
C ILE A 112 -9.50 10.17 3.60
N LEU A 113 -8.51 10.56 4.41
CA LEU A 113 -7.17 9.99 4.37
C LEU A 113 -7.15 8.51 4.77
N TYR A 114 -7.96 8.12 5.75
CA TYR A 114 -8.17 6.72 6.14
C TYR A 114 -8.70 5.90 4.98
N ILE A 115 -9.74 6.40 4.31
CA ILE A 115 -10.33 5.77 3.14
C ILE A 115 -9.29 5.61 2.04
N GLU A 116 -8.58 6.68 1.69
CA GLU A 116 -7.54 6.60 0.67
C GLU A 116 -6.42 5.63 1.05
N GLY A 117 -6.01 5.57 2.32
CA GLY A 117 -5.02 4.64 2.83
C GLY A 117 -5.48 3.19 2.74
N LEU A 118 -6.71 2.90 3.17
CA LEU A 118 -7.34 1.58 3.08
C LEU A 118 -7.43 1.10 1.63
N LEU A 119 -7.82 2.00 0.71
CA LEU A 119 -7.96 1.69 -0.71
C LEU A 119 -6.61 1.49 -1.40
N LYS A 120 -5.63 2.37 -1.16
CA LYS A 120 -4.25 2.26 -1.68
C LYS A 120 -3.54 1.00 -1.18
N GLY A 121 -3.81 0.59 0.07
CA GLY A 121 -3.19 -0.58 0.68
C GLY A 121 -3.83 -1.92 0.35
N SER A 122 -5.07 -1.91 -0.16
CA SER A 122 -5.82 -3.14 -0.41
C SER A 122 -5.90 -3.44 -1.91
N ILE A 123 -6.29 -2.49 -2.75
CA ILE A 123 -6.57 -2.79 -4.16
C ILE A 123 -5.38 -2.30 -5.00
N ASN A 124 -4.81 -3.19 -5.82
CA ASN A 124 -3.74 -2.82 -6.74
C ASN A 124 -4.29 -1.81 -7.77
N GLN A 125 -4.10 -0.52 -7.47
CA GLN A 125 -4.40 0.70 -8.23
C GLN A 125 -5.87 0.93 -8.71
N PHE A 126 -6.35 2.14 -8.42
CA PHE A 126 -7.53 2.86 -8.96
C PHE A 126 -8.90 2.61 -8.32
N TYR A 127 -9.22 3.43 -7.31
CA TYR A 127 -10.60 3.90 -7.14
C TYR A 127 -10.89 4.96 -8.22
N VAL A 128 -12.17 5.11 -8.57
CA VAL A 128 -12.63 6.08 -9.55
C VAL A 128 -13.20 7.27 -8.80
N SER A 129 -12.63 8.46 -9.00
CA SER A 129 -13.18 9.67 -8.41
C SER A 129 -14.51 10.06 -9.08
N TYR A 130 -15.46 10.62 -8.34
CA TYR A 130 -16.68 11.20 -8.91
C TYR A 130 -17.04 12.54 -8.29
N LYS A 131 -17.60 13.46 -9.09
CA LYS A 131 -17.96 14.81 -8.63
C LYS A 131 -19.37 14.90 -8.08
N ASN A 132 -20.31 14.27 -8.77
CA ASN A 132 -21.73 14.29 -8.47
C ASN A 132 -22.38 12.96 -8.92
N ASN A 133 -23.68 12.82 -8.69
CA ASN A 133 -24.38 11.57 -8.97
C ASN A 133 -24.43 11.23 -10.48
N GLU A 134 -24.51 12.23 -11.36
CA GLU A 134 -24.50 12.02 -12.81
C GLU A 134 -23.16 11.44 -13.27
N ASP A 135 -22.05 12.02 -12.78
CA ASP A 135 -20.69 11.55 -13.04
C ASP A 135 -20.45 10.14 -12.49
N LEU A 136 -20.98 9.83 -11.30
CA LEU A 136 -20.95 8.48 -10.71
C LEU A 136 -21.64 7.46 -11.61
N ILE A 137 -22.86 7.75 -12.08
CA ILE A 137 -23.66 6.84 -12.92
C ILE A 137 -22.95 6.61 -14.25
N ALA A 138 -22.47 7.67 -14.91
CA ALA A 138 -21.77 7.57 -16.17
C ALA A 138 -20.52 6.68 -16.05
N LYS A 139 -19.67 6.94 -15.05
CA LYS A 139 -18.45 6.16 -14.80
C LYS A 139 -18.76 4.72 -14.38
N ALA A 140 -19.81 4.50 -13.59
CA ALA A 140 -20.25 3.15 -13.22
C ALA A 140 -20.74 2.36 -14.43
N LYS A 141 -21.52 2.98 -15.33
CA LYS A 141 -22.05 2.35 -16.54
C LYS A 141 -20.93 1.80 -17.42
N ASP A 142 -19.92 2.62 -17.71
CA ASP A 142 -18.79 2.23 -18.54
C ASP A 142 -17.98 1.09 -17.92
N ARG A 143 -17.73 1.14 -16.62
CA ARG A 143 -16.96 0.12 -15.91
C ARG A 143 -17.72 -1.20 -15.78
N ILE A 144 -19.02 -1.17 -15.53
CA ILE A 144 -19.86 -2.37 -15.50
C ILE A 144 -19.88 -3.02 -16.89
N LYS A 145 -20.07 -2.25 -17.97
CA LYS A 145 -20.03 -2.79 -19.34
C LYS A 145 -18.68 -3.42 -19.68
N LYS A 146 -17.58 -2.76 -19.31
CA LYS A 146 -16.22 -3.28 -19.49
C LYS A 146 -15.98 -4.56 -18.68
N PHE A 147 -16.49 -4.63 -17.45
CA PHE A 147 -16.45 -5.85 -16.65
C PHE A 147 -17.21 -6.99 -17.34
N VAL A 148 -18.42 -6.73 -17.83
CA VAL A 148 -19.25 -7.72 -18.53
C VAL A 148 -18.54 -8.27 -19.78
N SER A 149 -17.91 -7.42 -20.58
CA SER A 149 -17.17 -7.86 -21.79
C SER A 149 -15.94 -8.71 -21.45
N GLN A 150 -15.12 -8.28 -20.48
CA GLN A 150 -13.96 -9.05 -20.01
C GLN A 150 -14.36 -10.38 -19.36
N HIS A 151 -15.50 -10.42 -18.68
CA HIS A 151 -16.04 -11.63 -18.08
C HIS A 151 -16.62 -12.62 -19.11
N LYS A 152 -16.79 -12.22 -20.38
CA LYS A 152 -17.08 -13.13 -21.51
C LYS A 152 -15.80 -13.78 -22.05
N GLU A 153 -14.73 -13.01 -22.23
CA GLU A 153 -13.47 -13.49 -22.82
C GLU A 153 -12.71 -14.48 -21.93
N SER A 154 -12.64 -14.26 -20.61
CA SER A 154 -11.87 -15.13 -19.69
C SER A 154 -12.40 -16.56 -19.51
N LYS A 155 -13.65 -16.85 -19.94
CA LYS A 155 -14.25 -18.18 -19.85
C LYS A 155 -14.24 -18.96 -21.18
N SER A 156 -13.95 -18.33 -22.31
CA SER A 156 -13.77 -19.03 -23.60
C SER A 156 -12.58 -20.01 -23.54
N CYS A 157 -11.49 -19.64 -22.86
CA CYS A 157 -10.34 -20.51 -22.62
C CYS A 157 -10.57 -21.63 -21.57
N LYS A 158 -11.68 -21.61 -20.80
CA LYS A 158 -11.97 -22.64 -19.78
C LYS A 158 -12.68 -23.89 -20.33
N GLY A 159 -13.09 -23.88 -21.61
CA GLY A 159 -13.68 -25.03 -22.29
C GLY A 159 -12.71 -26.20 -22.50
N PHE A 160 -11.39 -25.95 -22.49
CA PHE A 160 -10.36 -26.95 -22.81
C PHE A 160 -9.91 -27.80 -21.61
N ILE A 161 -10.09 -27.31 -20.38
CA ILE A 161 -9.51 -27.94 -19.16
C ILE A 161 -10.53 -28.85 -18.45
N LYS A 162 -11.83 -28.78 -18.79
CA LYS A 162 -12.90 -29.53 -18.10
C LYS A 162 -13.05 -30.99 -18.55
N LYS A 163 -12.22 -31.48 -19.47
CA LYS A 163 -12.28 -32.85 -20.03
C LYS A 163 -11.45 -33.88 -19.24
N TYR A 164 -10.65 -33.44 -18.26
CA TYR A 164 -9.87 -34.34 -17.41
C TYR A 164 -10.07 -33.96 -15.94
N LEU A 165 -10.39 -34.96 -15.12
CA LEU A 165 -10.58 -34.96 -13.66
C LEU A 165 -12.00 -34.76 -13.10
N LYS A 166 -12.68 -35.90 -12.86
CA LYS A 166 -13.14 -36.39 -11.54
C LYS A 166 -13.41 -37.91 -11.65
N PRO A 167 -13.49 -38.73 -10.57
CA PRO A 167 -13.63 -38.39 -9.14
C PRO A 167 -12.78 -39.23 -8.14
N ILE A 168 -12.47 -38.70 -6.94
CA ILE A 168 -12.29 -39.48 -5.69
C ILE A 168 -12.82 -38.61 -4.54
N GLY A 169 -13.88 -39.05 -3.83
CA GLY A 169 -14.74 -38.13 -3.08
C GLY A 169 -15.30 -38.60 -1.73
N LEU A 170 -14.65 -39.51 -1.00
CA LEU A 170 -15.22 -39.95 0.29
C LEU A 170 -14.26 -40.01 1.49
N VAL A 171 -12.94 -39.98 1.28
CA VAL A 171 -11.95 -40.04 2.38
C VAL A 171 -11.56 -38.64 2.92
N VAL A 172 -11.73 -37.58 2.13
CA VAL A 172 -11.31 -36.21 2.50
C VAL A 172 -12.25 -35.58 3.54
N ALA A 173 -13.52 -35.96 3.58
CA ALA A 173 -14.51 -35.33 4.47
C ALA A 173 -14.23 -35.59 5.97
N ALA A 174 -13.66 -36.74 6.31
CA ALA A 174 -13.33 -37.08 7.70
C ALA A 174 -12.07 -36.35 8.22
N VAL A 175 -11.07 -36.14 7.34
CA VAL A 175 -9.85 -35.37 7.68
C VAL A 175 -10.16 -33.88 7.86
N VAL A 176 -11.12 -33.35 7.11
CA VAL A 176 -11.57 -31.96 7.23
C VAL A 176 -12.23 -31.70 8.60
N LEU A 177 -13.00 -32.63 9.16
CA LEU A 177 -13.67 -32.42 10.45
C LEU A 177 -12.68 -32.39 11.63
N ILE A 178 -11.63 -33.21 11.62
CA ILE A 178 -10.55 -33.17 12.62
C ILE A 178 -9.68 -31.92 12.42
N GLY A 179 -9.43 -31.54 11.16
CA GLY A 179 -8.77 -30.28 10.81
C GLY A 179 -9.54 -29.05 11.31
N VAL A 180 -10.88 -29.05 11.23
CA VAL A 180 -11.75 -27.96 11.71
C VAL A 180 -11.72 -27.84 13.23
N ALA A 181 -11.61 -28.94 13.99
CA ALA A 181 -11.45 -28.90 15.44
C ALA A 181 -10.08 -28.32 15.87
N ILE A 182 -9.01 -28.64 15.13
CA ILE A 182 -7.67 -28.07 15.35
C ILE A 182 -7.61 -26.60 14.89
N LEU A 183 -8.31 -26.25 13.80
CA LEU A 183 -8.49 -24.86 13.35
C LEU A 183 -9.36 -24.03 14.31
N ALA A 184 -10.32 -24.64 15.00
CA ALA A 184 -11.14 -23.99 16.03
C ALA A 184 -10.36 -23.68 17.31
N GLN A 185 -9.35 -24.49 17.66
CA GLN A 185 -8.40 -24.14 18.73
C GLN A 185 -7.40 -23.05 18.31
N ASN A 186 -7.08 -22.93 17.01
CA ASN A 186 -6.26 -21.84 16.46
C ASN A 186 -7.05 -20.55 16.10
N LEU A 187 -8.36 -20.52 16.34
CA LEU A 187 -9.22 -19.35 16.12
C LEU A 187 -9.07 -18.26 17.20
N PHE A 188 -8.17 -18.43 18.17
CA PHE A 188 -7.60 -17.31 18.93
C PHE A 188 -6.58 -16.57 18.05
N LYS A 189 -7.10 -15.69 17.18
CA LYS A 189 -6.31 -14.78 16.33
C LYS A 189 -5.30 -14.03 17.20
N SER A 190 -4.03 -14.41 17.13
CA SER A 190 -2.95 -13.52 17.55
C SER A 190 -3.07 -12.23 16.72
N PRO A 191 -2.95 -11.05 17.34
CA PRO A 191 -3.09 -9.78 16.63
C PRO A 191 -2.14 -9.70 15.43
N ILE A 192 -2.66 -9.23 14.29
CA ILE A 192 -1.94 -9.22 13.00
C ILE A 192 -1.09 -7.94 12.91
N LEU A 193 0.13 -8.04 12.39
CA LEU A 193 0.91 -6.84 12.08
C LEU A 193 0.37 -6.13 10.84
N LEU A 194 0.12 -4.83 10.93
CA LEU A 194 -0.14 -3.99 9.78
C LEU A 194 1.18 -3.30 9.37
N LEU A 195 1.92 -3.93 8.46
CA LEU A 195 3.19 -3.44 7.95
C LEU A 195 2.92 -2.38 6.89
N THR A 196 3.33 -1.13 7.09
CA THR A 196 3.05 -0.04 6.14
C THR A 196 4.33 0.66 5.73
N GLY A 197 4.46 1.06 4.46
CA GLY A 197 5.62 1.84 4.04
C GLY A 197 5.89 1.78 2.54
N GLY A 198 6.77 2.66 2.08
CA GLY A 198 7.02 2.83 0.65
C GLY A 198 7.77 1.65 0.06
N GLY A 199 7.66 1.47 -1.26
CA GLY A 199 8.29 0.35 -1.97
C GLY A 199 9.81 0.28 -1.76
N SER A 200 10.48 1.42 -1.60
CA SER A 200 11.94 1.46 -1.39
C SER A 200 12.35 0.82 -0.06
N ALA A 201 11.64 1.15 1.03
CA ALA A 201 11.92 0.56 2.34
C ALA A 201 11.55 -0.92 2.39
N ALA A 202 10.41 -1.30 1.78
CA ALA A 202 9.98 -2.69 1.71
C ALA A 202 10.95 -3.56 0.91
N ASN A 203 11.37 -3.10 -0.27
CA ASN A 203 12.32 -3.83 -1.10
C ASN A 203 13.71 -3.89 -0.47
N PHE A 204 14.13 -2.87 0.29
CA PHE A 204 15.38 -2.91 1.05
C PHE A 204 15.38 -4.04 2.08
N ILE A 205 14.29 -4.17 2.83
CA ILE A 205 14.16 -5.23 3.83
C ILE A 205 14.19 -6.61 3.16
N GLU A 206 13.37 -6.85 2.14
CA GLU A 206 13.33 -8.16 1.45
C GLU A 206 14.69 -8.54 0.82
N ARG A 207 15.48 -7.56 0.34
CA ARG A 207 16.80 -7.81 -0.24
C ARG A 207 17.86 -8.14 0.79
N ASN A 208 17.85 -7.47 1.93
CA ASN A 208 18.84 -7.69 2.98
C ASN A 208 18.45 -8.83 3.93
N HIS A 209 17.20 -9.30 3.86
CA HIS A 209 16.69 -10.44 4.62
C HIS A 209 16.04 -11.46 3.66
N PRO A 210 16.83 -12.23 2.89
CA PRO A 210 16.31 -13.10 1.81
C PRO A 210 15.39 -14.24 2.28
N GLY A 211 15.40 -14.59 3.57
CA GLY A 211 14.45 -15.53 4.17
C GLY A 211 13.13 -14.89 4.62
N PHE A 212 13.02 -13.56 4.55
CA PHE A 212 11.88 -12.79 5.01
C PHE A 212 11.16 -12.15 3.82
N ASN A 213 9.89 -12.50 3.65
CA ASN A 213 9.03 -11.91 2.65
C ASN A 213 8.02 -11.00 3.33
N LEU A 214 8.31 -9.68 3.32
CA LEU A 214 7.44 -8.67 3.94
C LEU A 214 6.00 -8.76 3.41
N ARG A 215 5.84 -8.96 2.10
CA ARG A 215 4.54 -9.01 1.42
C ARG A 215 3.74 -10.29 1.71
N ASN A 216 4.38 -11.31 2.29
CA ASN A 216 3.78 -12.60 2.61
C ASN A 216 4.19 -13.08 4.02
N PHE A 217 4.40 -12.14 4.94
CA PHE A 217 4.87 -12.43 6.30
C PHE A 217 3.75 -13.11 7.11
N ASP A 218 4.06 -14.27 7.71
CA ASP A 218 3.09 -15.02 8.51
C ASP A 218 2.80 -14.32 9.84
N GLY A 219 1.58 -13.81 9.96
CA GLY A 219 1.14 -12.95 11.06
C GLY A 219 1.18 -11.45 10.75
N GLY A 220 1.38 -11.04 9.50
CA GLY A 220 1.28 -9.65 9.09
C GLY A 220 0.74 -9.40 7.68
N TYR A 221 0.42 -8.14 7.42
CA TYR A 221 -0.17 -7.66 6.18
C TYR A 221 0.56 -6.39 5.72
N TYR A 222 1.14 -6.42 4.52
CA TYR A 222 1.84 -5.26 3.95
C TYR A 222 0.92 -4.34 3.14
N VAL A 223 1.04 -3.04 3.40
CA VAL A 223 0.35 -1.94 2.73
C VAL A 223 1.39 -0.95 2.19
N HIS A 224 1.35 -0.72 0.88
CA HIS A 224 2.22 0.27 0.25
C HIS A 224 1.71 1.70 0.55
N LEU A 225 2.46 2.44 1.38
CA LEU A 225 2.15 3.84 1.73
C LEU A 225 3.42 4.67 1.78
N PRO A 226 3.41 5.94 1.31
CA PRO A 226 4.52 6.85 1.55
C PRO A 226 4.83 7.01 3.05
N SER A 227 6.08 7.31 3.39
CA SER A 227 6.56 7.42 4.78
C SER A 227 5.66 8.31 5.65
N SER A 228 5.30 9.50 5.14
CA SER A 228 4.43 10.45 5.86
C SER A 228 3.07 9.85 6.23
N ASN A 229 2.50 9.05 5.34
CA ASN A 229 1.17 8.47 5.53
C ASN A 229 1.23 7.24 6.42
N ALA A 230 2.31 6.45 6.34
CA ALA A 230 2.52 5.31 7.22
C ALA A 230 2.54 5.77 8.68
N TRP A 231 3.27 6.84 9.00
CA TRP A 231 3.38 7.38 10.36
C TRP A 231 2.06 7.80 11.00
N LEU A 232 1.09 8.27 10.23
CA LEU A 232 -0.23 8.66 10.74
C LEU A 232 -0.95 7.48 11.44
N LEU A 233 -0.68 6.24 11.03
CA LEU A 233 -1.25 5.05 11.68
C LEU A 233 -0.77 4.89 13.13
N LEU A 234 0.45 5.30 13.44
CA LEU A 234 0.97 5.28 14.82
C LEU A 234 0.39 6.45 15.64
N THR A 235 0.06 7.56 14.99
CA THR A 235 -0.63 8.68 15.64
C THR A 235 -2.08 8.32 15.99
N GLU A 236 -2.78 7.64 15.10
CA GLU A 236 -4.15 7.14 15.32
C GLU A 236 -4.23 6.18 16.52
N GLU A 237 -3.22 5.32 16.71
CA GLU A 237 -3.13 4.42 17.87
C GLU A 237 -3.16 5.15 19.23
N VAL A 238 -2.76 6.43 19.27
CA VAL A 238 -2.77 7.25 20.48
C VAL A 238 -4.12 7.96 20.68
N ILE A 239 -4.79 8.30 19.58
CA ILE A 239 -6.02 9.12 19.56
C ILE A 239 -7.26 8.24 19.68
N THR A 240 -7.26 7.07 19.05
CA THR A 240 -8.40 6.16 19.07
C THR A 240 -8.35 5.29 20.33
N PRO A 241 -9.32 5.41 21.26
CA PRO A 241 -9.32 4.66 22.51
C PRO A 241 -9.69 3.18 22.27
N GLY A 242 -8.69 2.36 21.96
CA GLY A 242 -8.81 0.91 22.02
C GLY A 242 -8.49 0.38 23.42
N VAL A 243 -9.32 -0.52 23.96
CA VAL A 243 -8.92 -1.36 25.10
C VAL A 243 -7.88 -2.35 24.59
N ALA A 244 -6.73 -2.48 25.28
CA ALA A 244 -5.59 -3.31 24.82
C ALA A 244 -6.00 -4.75 24.40
N ASN A 245 -7.01 -5.31 25.07
CA ASN A 245 -7.53 -6.67 24.86
C ASN A 245 -8.47 -6.82 23.64
N GLN A 246 -8.80 -5.74 22.92
CA GLN A 246 -9.64 -5.75 21.72
C GLN A 246 -8.86 -5.42 20.44
N ARG A 247 -7.54 -5.20 20.53
CA ARG A 247 -6.71 -4.83 19.38
C ARG A 247 -6.59 -6.00 18.41
N GLN A 248 -7.07 -5.78 17.18
CA GLN A 248 -7.02 -6.78 16.11
C GLN A 248 -5.73 -6.69 15.30
N TYR A 249 -5.05 -5.53 15.32
CA TYR A 249 -3.80 -5.30 14.59
C TYR A 249 -2.84 -4.37 15.34
N TYR A 250 -1.55 -4.44 14.97
CA TYR A 250 -0.50 -3.52 15.42
C TYR A 250 0.21 -2.89 14.23
N PRO A 251 0.19 -1.56 14.06
CA PRO A 251 0.91 -0.90 12.98
C PRO A 251 2.43 -0.97 13.17
N VAL A 252 3.13 -1.25 12.07
CA VAL A 252 4.59 -1.15 11.98
C VAL A 252 4.92 -0.39 10.70
N CYS A 253 5.55 0.77 10.83
CA CYS A 253 5.80 1.69 9.74
C CYS A 253 7.24 1.61 9.26
N LEU A 254 7.45 1.19 8.02
CA LEU A 254 8.71 1.23 7.31
C LEU A 254 8.87 2.60 6.64
N SER A 255 10.05 3.18 6.77
CA SER A 255 10.31 4.51 6.23
C SER A 255 11.67 4.59 5.55
N ALA A 256 11.68 5.33 4.46
CA ALA A 256 12.90 5.78 3.76
C ALA A 256 13.41 7.14 4.27
N GLU A 257 12.92 7.61 5.41
CA GLU A 257 13.30 8.86 6.05
C GLU A 257 13.23 8.73 7.59
N GLN A 258 14.08 9.50 8.28
CA GLN A 258 14.01 9.62 9.73
C GLN A 258 12.84 10.51 10.16
N ALA A 259 12.00 10.00 11.05
CA ALA A 259 10.89 10.75 11.61
C ALA A 259 11.39 11.75 12.66
N LYS A 260 10.62 12.81 12.87
CA LYS A 260 10.77 13.74 14.00
C LYS A 260 9.50 13.67 14.85
N ASP A 261 9.57 14.08 16.12
CA ASP A 261 8.39 14.15 17.00
C ASP A 261 7.21 14.89 16.34
N SER A 262 7.49 15.99 15.63
CA SER A 262 6.48 16.78 14.92
C SER A 262 5.71 16.01 13.84
N CYS A 263 6.25 14.89 13.34
CA CYS A 263 5.56 14.02 12.38
C CYS A 263 4.36 13.29 13.01
N PHE A 264 4.35 13.09 14.33
CA PHE A 264 3.30 12.35 15.05
C PHE A 264 2.43 13.26 15.93
N LEU A 265 2.87 14.48 16.22
CA LEU A 265 2.17 15.43 17.09
C LEU A 265 1.21 16.36 16.34
N THR A 266 0.80 16.01 15.13
CA THR A 266 -0.07 16.84 14.28
C THR A 266 -1.48 16.99 14.84
N VAL A 267 -1.98 15.96 15.52
CA VAL A 267 -3.37 15.85 16.00
C VAL A 267 -3.47 15.42 17.47
N THR A 268 -2.34 15.38 18.19
CA THR A 268 -2.27 15.01 19.60
C THR A 268 -1.08 15.66 20.31
N SER A 269 -1.11 15.71 21.63
CA SER A 269 -0.05 16.33 22.43
C SER A 269 1.06 15.34 22.78
N LYS A 270 2.28 15.86 23.01
CA LYS A 270 3.42 15.07 23.51
C LYS A 270 3.09 14.34 24.80
N ASN A 271 2.38 15.01 25.72
CA ASN A 271 1.97 14.42 26.99
C ASN A 271 1.00 13.25 26.78
N SER A 272 0.02 13.41 25.88
CA SER A 272 -0.92 12.34 25.52
C SER A 272 -0.19 11.12 24.94
N PHE A 273 0.81 11.35 24.09
CA PHE A 273 1.68 10.29 23.57
C PHE A 273 2.40 9.55 24.69
N ILE A 274 3.12 10.28 25.54
CA ILE A 274 3.93 9.71 26.64
C ILE A 274 3.05 8.93 27.63
N GLN A 275 1.84 9.40 27.90
CA GLN A 275 0.87 8.67 28.72
C GLN A 275 0.45 7.34 28.09
N LYS A 276 0.30 7.28 26.76
CA LYS A 276 -0.06 6.06 26.04
C LYS A 276 1.13 5.15 25.72
N GLY A 277 2.34 5.70 25.65
CA GLY A 277 3.56 4.95 25.35
C GLY A 277 4.60 5.78 24.61
N SER A 278 5.43 5.14 23.80
CA SER A 278 6.48 5.78 23.01
C SER A 278 6.63 5.08 21.67
N ILE A 279 7.04 5.84 20.66
CA ILE A 279 7.40 5.30 19.35
C ILE A 279 8.83 4.76 19.44
N ILE A 280 9.05 3.54 18.98
CA ILE A 280 10.37 2.94 18.91
C ILE A 280 10.89 3.05 17.49
N GLU A 281 12.01 3.75 17.33
CA GLU A 281 12.76 3.85 16.08
C GLU A 281 13.80 2.74 16.02
N VAL A 282 13.66 1.85 15.04
CA VAL A 282 14.66 0.83 14.70
C VAL A 282 15.34 1.23 13.41
N LYS A 283 16.65 1.44 13.45
CA LYS A 283 17.45 1.70 12.26
C LYS A 283 17.76 0.37 11.57
N VAL A 284 17.18 0.17 10.39
CA VAL A 284 17.35 -1.08 9.63
C VAL A 284 18.66 -1.06 8.85
N GLY A 285 19.04 0.09 8.29
CA GLY A 285 20.29 0.22 7.56
C GLY A 285 20.31 1.42 6.63
N TYR A 286 21.17 1.36 5.62
CA TYR A 286 21.32 2.39 4.61
C TYR A 286 21.17 1.80 3.21
N ASP A 287 20.24 2.35 2.45
CA ASP A 287 20.14 2.13 1.02
C ASP A 287 21.01 3.16 0.29
N THR A 288 21.44 2.84 -0.92
CA THR A 288 22.23 3.75 -1.75
C THR A 288 21.30 4.47 -2.71
N LEU A 289 21.39 5.80 -2.82
CA LEU A 289 20.67 6.52 -3.87
C LEU A 289 21.18 6.15 -5.26
N SER A 290 20.27 6.03 -6.20
CA SER A 290 20.58 5.72 -7.60
C SER A 290 19.64 6.45 -8.53
N VAL A 291 20.00 6.57 -9.79
CA VAL A 291 19.09 6.99 -10.83
C VAL A 291 19.01 5.92 -11.90
N CYS A 292 17.82 5.64 -12.39
CA CYS A 292 17.64 4.81 -13.58
C CYS A 292 17.43 5.73 -14.77
N LEU A 293 18.32 5.67 -15.75
CA LEU A 293 18.23 6.49 -16.96
C LEU A 293 18.18 5.62 -18.21
N LYS A 294 17.56 6.15 -19.27
CA LYS A 294 17.61 5.52 -20.59
C LYS A 294 19.06 5.50 -21.09
N ASN A 295 19.48 4.41 -21.73
CA ASN A 295 20.76 4.37 -22.43
C ASN A 295 20.65 5.22 -23.70
N ASP A 296 21.03 6.48 -23.59
CA ASP A 296 20.91 7.51 -24.62
C ASP A 296 22.17 8.40 -24.60
N ASP A 297 22.62 8.83 -25.78
CA ASP A 297 23.86 9.60 -25.93
C ASP A 297 23.80 10.97 -25.24
N VAL A 298 22.59 11.53 -25.04
CA VAL A 298 22.42 12.77 -24.28
C VAL A 298 23.07 12.69 -22.90
N PHE A 299 23.00 11.54 -22.23
CA PHE A 299 23.53 11.37 -20.88
C PHE A 299 25.04 11.14 -20.86
N LYS A 300 25.61 10.53 -21.89
CA LYS A 300 27.06 10.31 -22.00
C LYS A 300 27.85 11.62 -22.05
N HIS A 301 27.25 12.66 -22.64
CA HIS A 301 27.85 13.99 -22.68
C HIS A 301 27.66 14.80 -21.39
N MET A 302 26.67 14.44 -20.58
CA MET A 302 26.32 15.18 -19.36
C MET A 302 26.92 14.57 -18.08
N ILE A 303 27.37 13.31 -18.14
CA ILE A 303 27.85 12.55 -16.98
C ILE A 303 29.27 12.09 -17.28
N LYS A 304 30.26 12.58 -16.51
CA LYS A 304 31.68 12.27 -16.76
C LYS A 304 32.00 10.80 -16.54
N ASP A 305 31.47 10.22 -15.45
CA ASP A 305 31.74 8.85 -15.02
C ASP A 305 30.62 7.87 -15.43
N PHE A 306 30.01 8.10 -16.60
CA PHE A 306 28.85 7.33 -17.08
C PHE A 306 29.14 5.83 -17.18
N ASP A 307 30.29 5.46 -17.76
CA ASP A 307 30.71 4.07 -17.93
C ASP A 307 31.02 3.39 -16.59
N SER A 308 31.47 4.18 -15.60
CA SER A 308 31.69 3.73 -14.22
C SER A 308 30.39 3.60 -13.41
N ARG A 309 29.22 3.82 -14.04
CA ARG A 309 27.88 3.76 -13.42
C ARG A 309 27.73 4.73 -12.24
N ARG A 310 28.29 5.92 -12.34
CA ARG A 310 28.24 6.95 -11.29
C ARG A 310 27.74 8.28 -11.85
N ILE A 311 27.04 9.02 -11.01
CA ILE A 311 26.61 10.40 -11.29
C ILE A 311 26.78 11.23 -10.02
N THR A 312 27.34 12.43 -10.13
CA THR A 312 27.46 13.31 -8.95
C THR A 312 26.18 14.09 -8.69
N SER A 313 26.04 14.64 -7.48
CA SER A 313 24.93 15.55 -7.15
C SER A 313 24.87 16.76 -8.07
N SER A 314 26.01 17.39 -8.38
CA SER A 314 26.09 18.55 -9.27
C SER A 314 25.71 18.22 -10.72
N GLU A 315 26.16 17.07 -11.24
CA GLU A 315 25.77 16.57 -12.58
C GLU A 315 24.26 16.32 -12.64
N LEU A 316 23.70 15.65 -11.63
CA LEU A 316 22.26 15.39 -11.54
C LEU A 316 21.46 16.69 -11.48
N ALA A 317 21.87 17.65 -10.65
CA ALA A 317 21.23 18.97 -10.56
C ALA A 317 21.24 19.70 -11.91
N SER A 318 22.38 19.68 -12.61
CA SER A 318 22.53 20.28 -13.94
C SER A 318 21.61 19.63 -14.98
N ILE A 319 21.49 18.30 -14.98
CA ILE A 319 20.58 17.57 -15.88
C ILE A 319 19.14 18.01 -15.63
N ILE A 320 18.70 18.03 -14.37
CA ILE A 320 17.30 18.35 -14.02
C ILE A 320 17.01 19.84 -14.33
N ALA A 321 17.95 20.74 -14.06
CA ALA A 321 17.82 22.17 -14.38
C ALA A 321 17.67 22.40 -15.89
N ASN A 322 18.43 21.68 -16.72
CA ASN A 322 18.45 21.83 -18.17
C ASN A 322 17.48 20.88 -18.92
N ARG A 323 16.68 20.09 -18.20
CA ARG A 323 15.86 19.01 -18.77
C ARG A 323 14.94 19.46 -19.91
N LYS A 324 14.35 20.66 -19.84
CA LYS A 324 13.47 21.20 -20.89
C LYS A 324 14.24 21.47 -22.19
N LYS A 325 15.45 22.02 -22.07
CA LYS A 325 16.36 22.28 -23.19
C LYS A 325 16.86 20.98 -23.82
N ASN A 326 17.10 19.96 -22.99
CA ASN A 326 17.65 18.68 -23.41
C ASN A 326 16.57 17.62 -23.71
N HIS A 327 15.28 18.00 -23.67
CA HIS A 327 14.14 17.10 -23.85
C HIS A 327 14.17 15.84 -22.97
N VAL A 328 14.63 15.99 -21.72
CA VAL A 328 14.72 14.89 -20.75
C VAL A 328 13.50 14.89 -19.82
N ASN A 329 12.85 13.74 -19.71
CA ASN A 329 11.78 13.53 -18.73
C ASN A 329 12.37 13.12 -17.37
N VAL A 330 11.98 13.83 -16.31
CA VAL A 330 12.43 13.53 -14.94
C VAL A 330 11.28 12.92 -14.16
N PHE A 331 11.47 11.71 -13.67
CA PHE A 331 10.50 10.96 -12.89
C PHE A 331 10.92 10.88 -11.43
N THR A 332 9.94 10.98 -10.52
CA THR A 332 10.19 10.91 -9.07
C THR A 332 9.15 10.06 -8.36
N THR A 333 9.53 9.56 -7.18
CA THR A 333 8.55 8.96 -6.25
C THR A 333 7.59 10.02 -5.69
N SER A 334 6.53 9.60 -5.02
CA SER A 334 5.49 10.49 -4.50
C SER A 334 6.02 11.59 -3.58
N THR A 335 5.30 12.71 -3.47
CA THR A 335 5.68 13.86 -2.62
C THR A 335 5.81 13.55 -1.13
N GLY A 336 5.25 12.44 -0.63
CA GLY A 336 5.43 11.97 0.76
C GLY A 336 6.52 10.89 0.92
N SER A 337 7.30 10.64 -0.13
CA SER A 337 8.34 9.61 -0.15
C SER A 337 9.64 10.10 0.46
N GLY A 338 10.15 9.38 1.46
CA GLY A 338 11.47 9.68 2.03
C GLY A 338 12.61 9.62 1.00
N THR A 339 12.48 8.80 -0.05
CA THR A 339 13.45 8.78 -1.17
C THR A 339 13.46 10.12 -1.90
N ARG A 340 12.29 10.68 -2.22
CA ARG A 340 12.18 12.00 -2.86
C ARG A 340 12.73 13.10 -1.95
N HIS A 341 12.38 13.10 -0.67
CA HIS A 341 12.90 14.08 0.29
C HIS A 341 14.44 14.03 0.40
N THR A 342 15.04 12.84 0.26
CA THR A 342 16.51 12.71 0.25
C THR A 342 17.11 13.36 -1.00
N PHE A 343 16.50 13.18 -2.18
CA PHE A 343 16.90 13.91 -3.39
C PHE A 343 16.70 15.41 -3.26
N GLU A 344 15.59 15.87 -2.69
CA GLU A 344 15.34 17.30 -2.46
C GLU A 344 16.41 17.92 -1.57
N LYS A 345 16.79 17.26 -0.47
CA LYS A 345 17.90 17.71 0.40
C LYS A 345 19.24 17.71 -0.32
N LEU A 346 19.50 16.70 -1.15
CA LEU A 346 20.73 16.60 -1.92
C LEU A 346 20.84 17.73 -2.95
N LEU A 347 19.79 17.93 -3.75
CA LEU A 347 19.76 18.93 -4.81
C LEU A 347 19.71 20.37 -4.27
N ALA A 348 19.11 20.59 -3.09
CA ALA A 348 19.13 21.89 -2.45
C ALA A 348 20.55 22.38 -2.11
N LYS A 349 21.50 21.47 -1.82
CA LYS A 349 22.92 21.81 -1.63
C LYS A 349 23.56 22.35 -2.90
N GLU A 350 23.06 21.90 -4.05
CA GLU A 350 23.45 22.36 -5.39
C GLU A 350 22.62 23.58 -5.84
N ASN A 351 21.94 24.26 -4.91
CA ASN A 351 21.02 25.38 -5.18
C ASN A 351 19.88 25.05 -6.15
N TYR A 352 19.46 23.77 -6.21
CA TYR A 352 18.35 23.32 -7.06
C TYR A 352 17.16 22.85 -6.22
N LEU A 353 15.97 23.35 -6.55
CA LEU A 353 14.71 22.95 -5.91
C LEU A 353 13.90 22.05 -6.86
N LEU A 354 13.60 20.83 -6.41
CA LEU A 354 12.81 19.87 -7.16
C LEU A 354 11.31 20.23 -7.11
N ALA A 355 10.84 21.05 -8.04
CA ALA A 355 9.46 21.52 -8.05
C ALA A 355 8.45 20.50 -8.63
N LYS A 356 7.18 20.54 -8.21
CA LYS A 356 6.16 19.55 -8.59
C LYS A 356 5.88 19.51 -10.11
N ASP A 357 5.81 20.68 -10.75
CA ASP A 357 5.60 20.85 -12.18
C ASP A 357 6.79 20.38 -13.03
N THR A 358 7.95 20.17 -12.40
CA THR A 358 9.18 19.77 -13.07
C THR A 358 9.34 18.27 -13.23
N THR A 359 8.51 17.48 -12.55
CA THR A 359 8.69 16.03 -12.40
C THR A 359 7.40 15.27 -12.64
N TYR A 360 7.50 14.18 -13.39
CA TYR A 360 6.42 13.20 -13.50
C TYR A 360 6.45 12.28 -12.29
N LEU A 361 5.28 12.01 -11.71
CA LEU A 361 5.17 11.02 -10.65
C LEU A 361 5.25 9.64 -11.29
N PHE A 362 6.09 8.78 -10.73
CA PHE A 362 6.21 7.40 -11.18
C PHE A 362 5.57 6.44 -10.18
N SER A 363 4.71 5.55 -10.68
CA SER A 363 4.04 4.48 -9.95
C SER A 363 4.22 3.12 -10.66
N GLU A 364 4.47 2.08 -9.85
CA GLU A 364 5.13 0.82 -10.22
C GLU A 364 4.55 0.04 -11.43
N ASP A 365 3.25 0.13 -11.72
CA ASP A 365 2.59 -0.76 -12.69
C ASP A 365 2.00 -0.08 -13.93
N SER A 366 1.60 1.19 -13.87
CA SER A 366 0.93 1.89 -14.97
C SER A 366 1.84 2.75 -15.85
N ASP A 367 3.05 3.07 -15.38
CA ASP A 367 3.82 4.18 -15.93
C ASP A 367 5.00 3.77 -16.83
N LEU A 368 5.29 2.47 -16.95
CA LEU A 368 6.28 1.95 -17.90
C LEU A 368 5.99 2.35 -19.37
N PRO A 369 4.73 2.25 -19.86
CA PRO A 369 4.36 2.80 -21.17
C PRO A 369 4.52 4.32 -21.24
N THR A 370 4.38 5.02 -20.12
CA THR A 370 4.46 6.49 -20.01
C THR A 370 5.91 6.99 -20.05
N VAL A 371 6.84 6.27 -19.41
CA VAL A 371 8.28 6.60 -19.40
C VAL A 371 8.89 6.52 -20.81
N ASN A 372 8.39 5.59 -21.64
CA ASN A 372 8.87 5.39 -23.00
C ASN A 372 7.96 6.01 -24.09
N ARG A 373 6.88 6.73 -23.71
CA ARG A 373 5.76 7.06 -24.62
C ARG A 373 6.14 7.89 -25.83
N ASP A 374 7.09 8.80 -25.67
CA ASP A 374 7.41 9.81 -26.68
C ASP A 374 8.83 9.64 -27.25
N GLY A 375 9.52 8.54 -26.93
CA GLY A 375 10.90 8.29 -27.35
C GLY A 375 11.96 9.16 -26.65
N SER A 376 11.54 10.21 -25.93
CA SER A 376 12.41 11.10 -25.16
C SER A 376 13.27 10.36 -24.13
N PRO A 377 14.51 10.79 -23.90
CA PRO A 377 15.34 10.30 -22.79
C PRO A 377 14.66 10.56 -21.45
N TYR A 378 14.85 9.65 -20.50
CA TYR A 378 14.29 9.77 -19.16
C TYR A 378 15.33 9.52 -18.08
N ILE A 379 15.10 10.10 -16.92
CA ILE A 379 15.79 9.81 -15.67
C ILE A 379 14.77 9.63 -14.56
N LEU A 380 14.86 8.51 -13.84
CA LEU A 380 14.07 8.19 -12.66
C LEU A 380 14.93 8.38 -11.42
N LEU A 381 14.50 9.26 -10.52
CA LEU A 381 15.16 9.48 -9.23
C LEU A 381 14.79 8.36 -8.26
N ASP A 382 15.79 7.55 -7.90
CA ASP A 382 15.57 6.23 -7.33
C ASP A 382 16.57 5.83 -6.20
N SER A 383 16.60 4.56 -5.84
CA SER A 383 17.51 3.97 -4.87
C SER A 383 17.82 2.52 -5.25
N LYS A 384 18.99 2.03 -4.86
CA LYS A 384 19.48 0.71 -5.28
C LYS A 384 18.51 -0.40 -4.89
N ALA A 385 17.89 -0.34 -3.71
CA ALA A 385 16.90 -1.31 -3.29
C ALA A 385 15.52 -1.13 -3.93
N TYR A 386 15.16 0.07 -4.35
CA TYR A 386 14.03 0.28 -5.24
C TYR A 386 14.47 -0.05 -6.66
N CYS A 387 14.57 -1.33 -6.98
CA CYS A 387 14.62 -1.73 -8.39
C CYS A 387 13.25 -2.26 -8.78
N MET A 388 12.63 -1.54 -9.70
CA MET A 388 11.36 -1.92 -10.28
C MET A 388 11.60 -3.18 -11.09
N LYS A 389 11.06 -4.31 -10.63
CA LYS A 389 11.30 -5.62 -11.27
C LYS A 389 11.05 -5.55 -12.77
N LYS A 390 9.95 -4.91 -13.19
CA LYS A 390 9.60 -4.74 -14.60
C LYS A 390 10.60 -3.90 -15.40
N LEU A 391 10.96 -2.68 -14.95
CA LEU A 391 11.95 -1.85 -15.66
C LEU A 391 13.34 -2.50 -15.68
N TYR A 392 13.69 -3.16 -14.57
CA TYR A 392 14.94 -3.89 -14.48
C TYR A 392 14.98 -5.06 -15.47
N GLU A 393 13.90 -5.84 -15.55
CA GLU A 393 13.78 -6.97 -16.47
C GLU A 393 13.63 -6.54 -17.93
N SER A 394 12.91 -5.45 -18.22
CA SER A 394 12.61 -5.00 -19.58
C SER A 394 13.70 -4.14 -20.19
N ASP A 395 14.27 -3.20 -19.43
CA ASP A 395 15.12 -2.14 -19.98
C ASP A 395 16.56 -2.27 -19.48
N VAL A 396 16.75 -2.49 -18.18
CA VAL A 396 18.12 -2.56 -17.61
C VAL A 396 18.84 -3.83 -18.03
N LYS A 397 18.22 -5.01 -17.92
CA LYS A 397 18.80 -6.29 -18.37
C LYS A 397 19.06 -6.31 -19.88
N LEU A 398 18.25 -5.62 -20.67
CA LEU A 398 18.40 -5.52 -22.12
C LEU A 398 19.37 -4.40 -22.54
N GLY A 399 20.00 -3.68 -21.60
CA GLY A 399 20.94 -2.60 -21.89
C GLY A 399 20.30 -1.34 -22.46
N LYS A 400 18.97 -1.22 -22.42
CA LYS A 400 18.20 -0.04 -22.85
C LYS A 400 18.14 1.05 -21.78
N ALA A 401 18.46 0.71 -20.53
CA ALA A 401 18.55 1.62 -19.41
C ALA A 401 19.71 1.24 -18.49
N PHE A 402 20.19 2.20 -17.72
CA PHE A 402 21.28 2.01 -16.77
C PHE A 402 20.92 2.56 -15.40
N ASN A 403 21.31 1.80 -14.37
CA ASN A 403 21.29 2.28 -12.99
C ASN A 403 22.65 2.87 -12.65
N LEU A 404 22.66 4.16 -12.32
CA LEU A 404 23.84 4.87 -11.86
C LEU A 404 23.72 5.14 -10.36
N VAL A 405 24.81 4.91 -9.63
CA VAL A 405 24.91 5.27 -8.22
C VAL A 405 25.11 6.78 -8.11
N VAL A 406 24.32 7.43 -7.26
CA VAL A 406 24.54 8.84 -6.93
C VAL A 406 25.68 8.93 -5.93
N VAL A 407 26.71 9.71 -6.25
CA VAL A 407 27.90 9.90 -5.42
C VAL A 407 28.09 11.36 -5.02
N ASN A 408 28.73 11.60 -3.89
CA ASN A 408 29.12 12.94 -3.48
C ASN A 408 30.18 13.51 -4.45
N ASP A 409 30.17 14.82 -4.64
CA ASP A 409 31.06 15.50 -5.58
C ASP A 409 32.53 15.44 -5.16
N GLU A 410 32.82 15.55 -3.86
CA GLU A 410 34.18 15.66 -3.30
C GLU A 410 34.93 14.32 -3.25
N ASP A 411 34.36 13.32 -2.58
CA ASP A 411 35.04 12.05 -2.26
C ASP A 411 34.55 10.86 -3.10
N LYS A 412 33.57 11.10 -3.99
CA LYS A 412 32.90 10.07 -4.81
C LYS A 412 32.29 8.93 -4.00
N SER A 413 32.05 9.13 -2.70
CA SER A 413 31.39 8.14 -1.87
C SER A 413 29.89 8.06 -2.22
N PRO A 414 29.25 6.88 -2.15
CA PRO A 414 27.83 6.75 -2.45
C PRO A 414 26.96 7.57 -1.50
N VAL A 415 25.96 8.27 -2.03
CA VAL A 415 24.98 8.97 -1.20
C VAL A 415 24.03 7.95 -0.57
N LEU A 416 23.99 7.94 0.76
CA LEU A 416 23.21 6.99 1.54
C LEU A 416 21.89 7.58 2.00
N LYS A 417 20.85 6.75 1.96
CA LYS A 417 19.51 7.02 2.46
C LYS A 417 19.19 6.04 3.58
N PRO A 418 18.83 6.51 4.79
CA PRO A 418 18.54 5.61 5.89
C PRO A 418 17.19 4.92 5.72
N ILE A 419 17.09 3.68 6.20
CA ILE A 419 15.85 2.91 6.28
C ILE A 419 15.55 2.65 7.75
N TYR A 420 14.31 2.95 8.14
CA TYR A 420 13.83 2.81 9.50
C TYR A 420 12.56 1.96 9.55
N LEU A 421 12.35 1.39 10.73
CA LEU A 421 11.12 0.73 11.14
C LEU A 421 10.64 1.41 12.42
N TYR A 422 9.36 1.78 12.47
CA TYR A 422 8.73 2.42 13.63
C TYR A 422 7.56 1.59 14.12
N PHE A 423 7.41 1.50 15.44
CA PHE A 423 6.24 0.89 16.06
C PHE A 423 5.96 1.51 17.42
N MET A 424 4.78 1.25 17.98
CA MET A 424 4.40 1.74 19.30
C MET A 424 4.79 0.73 20.39
N ALA A 425 5.45 1.21 21.45
CA ALA A 425 5.57 0.52 22.73
C ALA A 425 4.61 1.17 23.74
N TYR A 426 3.73 0.38 24.35
CA TYR A 426 2.57 0.89 25.09
C TYR A 426 2.84 1.01 26.59
N ASN A 427 2.35 2.09 27.19
CA ASN A 427 2.41 2.29 28.64
C ASN A 427 1.12 1.76 29.29
N GLU A 428 1.05 0.44 29.50
CA GLU A 428 -0.17 -0.22 30.01
C GLU A 428 -0.31 -0.15 31.53
N LYS A 429 0.83 -0.19 32.25
CA LYS A 429 0.88 -0.27 33.71
C LYS A 429 1.21 1.07 34.39
N GLY A 430 1.45 2.12 33.62
CA GLY A 430 1.98 3.38 34.11
C GLY A 430 3.49 3.33 34.38
N GLY A 431 4.11 4.50 34.51
CA GLY A 431 5.55 4.63 34.75
C GLY A 431 6.40 4.55 33.50
N ASN A 432 7.60 3.98 33.63
CA ASN A 432 8.64 3.95 32.59
C ASN A 432 8.75 2.60 31.86
N ASP A 433 7.99 1.60 32.25
CA ASP A 433 8.04 0.29 31.61
C ASP A 433 6.99 0.22 30.50
N LEU A 434 7.45 -0.05 29.27
CA LEU A 434 6.59 -0.07 28.08
C LEU A 434 6.49 -1.49 27.52
N THR A 435 5.28 -1.93 27.21
CA THR A 435 4.98 -3.22 26.60
C THR A 435 5.14 -3.14 25.08
N ILE A 436 5.96 -4.01 24.50
CA ILE A 436 6.03 -4.27 23.05
C ILE A 436 5.16 -5.49 22.73
N PRO A 437 4.24 -5.39 21.77
CA PRO A 437 3.44 -6.53 21.33
C PRO A 437 4.30 -7.70 20.83
N GLN A 438 3.89 -8.92 21.17
CA GLN A 438 4.58 -10.15 20.74
C GLN A 438 4.80 -10.29 19.23
N PRO A 439 3.82 -9.98 18.38
CA PRO A 439 4.02 -10.05 16.93
C PRO A 439 5.16 -9.13 16.46
N ILE A 440 5.35 -7.96 17.08
CA ILE A 440 6.45 -7.04 16.75
C ILE A 440 7.79 -7.63 17.18
N ILE A 441 7.87 -8.22 18.37
CA ILE A 441 9.08 -8.91 18.83
C ILE A 441 9.47 -10.06 17.88
N LYS A 442 8.49 -10.84 17.39
CA LYS A 442 8.70 -11.89 16.38
C LYS A 442 9.29 -11.28 15.10
N LEU A 443 8.71 -10.21 14.59
CA LEU A 443 9.22 -9.49 13.41
C LEU A 443 10.67 -9.03 13.60
N LEU A 444 10.99 -8.40 14.73
CA LEU A 444 12.35 -7.92 15.00
C LEU A 444 13.37 -9.07 15.03
N LYS A 445 13.01 -10.22 15.60
CA LYS A 445 13.86 -11.42 15.61
C LYS A 445 14.07 -11.98 14.20
N GLU A 446 13.03 -12.03 13.37
CA GLU A 446 13.13 -12.48 11.98
C GLU A 446 13.97 -11.54 11.10
N LEU A 447 14.00 -10.25 11.44
CA LEU A 447 14.90 -9.27 10.86
C LEU A 447 16.29 -9.26 11.52
N ASN A 448 16.62 -10.26 12.35
CA ASN A 448 17.91 -10.45 13.03
C ASN A 448 18.33 -9.31 13.98
N PHE A 449 17.40 -8.55 14.54
CA PHE A 449 17.73 -7.57 15.58
C PHE A 449 18.00 -8.27 16.92
N ASN A 450 18.96 -7.75 17.69
CA ASN A 450 19.26 -8.25 19.03
C ASN A 450 18.20 -7.77 20.05
N VAL A 451 17.09 -8.50 20.13
CA VAL A 451 15.97 -8.18 21.01
C VAL A 451 16.25 -8.59 22.47
N GLY A 452 16.96 -9.70 22.69
CA GLY A 452 17.05 -10.37 23.99
C GLY A 452 17.72 -9.55 25.10
N LYS A 453 18.65 -8.66 24.76
CA LYS A 453 19.30 -7.80 25.76
C LYS A 453 18.46 -6.59 26.19
N LYS A 454 17.54 -6.15 25.31
CA LYS A 454 16.80 -4.89 25.46
C LYS A 454 15.36 -5.11 25.90
N VAL A 455 14.80 -6.30 25.62
CA VAL A 455 13.40 -6.64 25.89
C VAL A 455 13.35 -7.83 26.83
N LYS A 456 12.73 -7.65 28.00
CA LYS A 456 12.49 -8.70 29.00
C LYS A 456 11.00 -8.81 29.26
N ASP A 457 10.44 -10.01 29.20
CA ASP A 457 9.00 -10.26 29.37
C ASP A 457 8.10 -9.32 28.54
N ASN A 458 8.57 -9.01 27.32
CA ASN A 458 7.90 -8.14 26.35
C ASN A 458 7.89 -6.66 26.75
N THR A 459 8.75 -6.28 27.69
CA THR A 459 8.84 -4.94 28.24
C THR A 459 10.20 -4.33 27.92
N ILE A 460 10.20 -3.02 27.67
CA ILE A 460 11.40 -2.17 27.57
C ILE A 460 11.32 -1.05 28.61
N ARG A 461 12.48 -0.50 28.99
CA ARG A 461 12.57 0.65 29.88
C ARG A 461 12.66 1.94 29.08
N ARG A 462 11.68 2.83 29.23
CA ARG A 462 11.73 4.21 28.76
C ARG A 462 12.87 4.95 29.48
N TYR A 463 13.79 5.52 28.71
CA TYR A 463 14.92 6.29 29.22
C TYR A 463 14.72 7.80 29.15
N SER A 464 13.72 8.28 28.39
CA SER A 464 13.43 9.72 28.26
C SER A 464 11.94 9.98 28.02
N THR A 465 11.47 11.12 28.51
CA THR A 465 10.18 11.74 28.19
C THR A 465 10.36 13.05 27.39
N ASP A 466 11.60 13.39 27.03
CA ASP A 466 11.93 14.60 26.28
C ASP A 466 11.64 14.44 24.78
N SER A 467 11.50 13.20 24.31
CA SER A 467 11.00 12.86 22.99
C SER A 467 9.94 11.75 23.09
N ILE A 468 9.01 11.72 22.14
CA ILE A 468 8.09 10.59 21.97
C ILE A 468 8.75 9.41 21.23
N ILE A 469 9.85 9.66 20.53
CA ILE A 469 10.62 8.66 19.77
C ILE A 469 11.81 8.21 20.63
N LEU A 470 11.92 6.91 20.84
CA LEU A 470 13.06 6.28 21.51
C LEU A 470 13.81 5.42 20.50
N LYS A 471 15.13 5.54 20.46
CA LYS A 471 15.93 4.73 19.55
C LYS A 471 16.17 3.36 20.16
N PHE A 472 15.87 2.31 19.39
CA PHE A 472 16.00 0.94 19.85
C PHE A 472 17.42 0.61 20.32
N ASP A 473 18.43 1.07 19.57
CA ASP A 473 19.85 0.84 19.90
C ASP A 473 20.30 1.56 21.18
N GLU A 474 19.60 2.63 21.57
CA GLU A 474 19.86 3.39 22.81
C GLU A 474 19.04 2.87 24.01
N LEU A 475 18.11 1.93 23.81
CA LEU A 475 17.36 1.34 24.92
C LEU A 475 18.31 0.67 25.94
N PRO A 476 18.12 0.91 27.25
CA PRO A 476 18.89 0.25 28.30
C PRO A 476 18.82 -1.27 28.19
N GLU A 477 19.91 -1.95 28.51
CA GLU A 477 19.89 -3.40 28.68
C GLU A 477 19.11 -3.76 29.96
N ILE A 478 18.31 -4.84 29.90
CA ILE A 478 17.53 -5.33 31.03
C ILE A 478 18.09 -6.71 31.41
N ASN A 479 18.77 -6.79 32.55
CA ASN A 479 19.26 -8.03 33.15
C ASN A 479 18.11 -8.84 33.77
#